data_AF-A0A7W1BXY3-F1
#
_entry.id   AF-A0A7W1BXY3-F1
#
_cell.length_a   1.000
_cell.length_b   1.000
_cell.length_c   1.000
_cell.angle_alpha   90.00
_cell.angle_beta   90.00
_cell.angle_gamma   90.00
#
_symmetry.space_group_name_H-M   'P 1'
#
loop_
_entity.id
_entity.type
_entity.pdbx_description
1 polymer ?
#
loop_
_entity_poly.entity_id
_entity_poly.type
_entity_poly.pdbx_seq_one_letter_code
_entity_poly.pdbx_strand_id
1 'polypeptide(L)'
;MPKFLLHQPDTIDFATRHSTGSTIPYAVWTSSLEDMPMIVPPPELRSTFDEIARQILDRIPDAYFQNRTLASLRDTLLPKLISGERRVKDAERMIGNKS
;
A
#
# COMPACT_ATOMS: atom_id res chain seq x y z
N MET A 1 -4.76 6.11 -16.41
CA MET A 1 -4.77 7.33 -15.58
C MET A 1 -3.53 7.35 -14.69
N PRO A 2 -2.80 8.48 -14.57
CA PRO A 2 -1.69 8.57 -13.64
C PRO A 2 -2.26 8.64 -12.22
N LYS A 3 -2.21 7.52 -11.50
CA LYS A 3 -2.78 7.34 -10.14
C LYS A 3 -2.15 8.26 -9.08
N PHE A 4 -1.07 8.97 -9.40
CA PHE A 4 -0.20 9.62 -8.42
C PHE A 4 -0.53 11.08 -8.10
N LEU A 5 -1.44 11.74 -8.84
CA LEU A 5 -1.70 13.17 -8.66
C LEU A 5 -2.80 13.50 -7.63
N LEU A 6 -3.55 12.50 -7.15
CA LEU A 6 -4.73 12.70 -6.29
C LEU A 6 -4.44 13.40 -4.95
N HIS A 7 -3.19 13.35 -4.49
CA HIS A 7 -2.77 13.96 -3.23
C HIS A 7 -2.29 15.42 -3.39
N GLN A 8 -2.19 15.94 -4.61
CA GLN A 8 -1.69 17.29 -4.83
C GLN A 8 -2.72 18.32 -4.33
N PRO A 9 -2.26 19.44 -3.72
CA PRO A 9 -3.14 20.50 -3.24
C PRO A 9 -4.14 20.99 -4.30
N ASP A 10 -3.68 21.13 -5.56
CA ASP A 10 -4.55 21.56 -6.66
C ASP A 10 -5.69 20.58 -6.94
N THR A 11 -5.45 19.28 -6.77
CA THR A 11 -6.48 18.24 -6.93
C THR A 11 -7.46 18.26 -5.77
N ILE A 12 -6.98 18.47 -4.55
CA ILE A 12 -7.81 18.58 -3.34
C ILE A 12 -8.70 19.83 -3.42
N ASP A 13 -8.15 20.96 -3.86
CA ASP A 13 -8.87 22.21 -4.05
C ASP A 13 -9.94 22.07 -5.14
N PHE A 14 -9.59 21.46 -6.26
CA PHE A 14 -10.54 21.20 -7.35
C PHE A 14 -11.68 20.29 -6.88
N ALA A 15 -11.36 19.20 -6.17
CA ALA A 15 -12.33 18.29 -5.59
C ALA A 15 -13.26 18.98 -4.57
N THR A 16 -12.70 19.87 -3.75
CA THR A 16 -13.45 20.61 -2.73
C THR A 16 -14.44 21.59 -3.36
N ARG A 17 -14.03 22.31 -4.41
CA ARG A 17 -14.88 23.26 -5.15
C ARG A 17 -16.03 22.58 -5.89
N HIS A 18 -15.82 21.35 -6.33
CA HIS A 18 -16.82 20.55 -7.04
C HIS A 18 -17.38 19.40 -6.17
N SER A 19 -17.26 19.54 -4.84
CA SER A 19 -17.80 18.57 -3.88
C SER A 19 -19.30 18.78 -3.70
N THR A 20 -20.00 17.71 -3.33
CA THR A 20 -21.46 17.76 -3.08
C THR A 20 -21.74 17.47 -1.61
N GLY A 21 -22.84 18.05 -1.07
CA GLY A 21 -23.27 17.91 0.33
C GLY A 21 -22.84 19.09 1.22
N SER A 22 -23.78 19.64 2.01
CA SER A 22 -23.50 20.81 2.86
C SER A 22 -22.92 20.49 4.24
N THR A 23 -23.16 19.28 4.76
CA THR A 23 -22.72 18.86 6.11
C THR A 23 -21.47 17.98 6.07
N ILE A 24 -21.29 17.18 5.02
CA ILE A 24 -20.08 16.39 4.77
C ILE A 24 -19.79 16.45 3.26
N PRO A 25 -18.86 17.33 2.82
CA PRO A 25 -18.50 17.42 1.42
C PRO A 25 -17.75 16.15 0.99
N TYR A 26 -18.18 15.54 -0.10
CA TYR A 26 -17.48 14.41 -0.73
C TYR A 26 -17.19 14.73 -2.19
N ALA A 27 -16.04 14.22 -2.67
CA ALA A 27 -15.65 14.35 -4.05
C ALA A 27 -16.57 13.50 -4.94
N VAL A 28 -17.08 14.09 -6.01
CA VAL A 28 -17.86 13.39 -7.02
C VAL A 28 -16.97 13.13 -8.23
N TRP A 29 -17.04 11.90 -8.76
CA TRP A 29 -16.24 11.53 -9.93
C TRP A 29 -16.90 12.02 -11.23
N THR A 30 -18.15 11.64 -11.43
CA THR A 30 -18.96 11.96 -12.62
C THR A 30 -19.28 13.46 -12.66
N SER A 31 -19.01 14.09 -13.81
CA SER A 31 -19.24 15.52 -14.07
C SER A 31 -18.51 16.47 -13.11
N SER A 32 -17.38 16.02 -12.55
CA SER A 32 -16.57 16.81 -11.62
C SER A 32 -15.09 16.45 -11.79
N LEU A 33 -14.57 15.45 -11.08
CA LEU A 33 -13.15 15.09 -11.15
C LEU A 33 -12.70 14.60 -12.53
N GLU A 34 -13.59 14.02 -13.33
CA GLU A 34 -13.28 13.57 -14.70
C GLU A 34 -12.96 14.73 -15.66
N ASP A 35 -13.47 15.93 -15.37
CA ASP A 35 -13.26 17.14 -16.16
C ASP A 35 -12.07 17.99 -15.65
N MET A 36 -11.36 17.51 -14.63
CA MET A 36 -10.22 18.24 -14.08
C MET A 36 -9.11 18.38 -15.14
N PRO A 37 -8.70 19.62 -15.48
CA PRO A 37 -7.62 19.82 -16.44
C PRO A 37 -6.31 19.30 -15.87
N MET A 38 -5.64 18.41 -16.60
CA MET A 38 -4.38 17.81 -16.18
C MET A 38 -3.37 17.73 -17.32
N ILE A 39 -2.09 17.85 -16.97
CA ILE A 39 -1.00 17.61 -17.91
C ILE A 39 -0.86 16.10 -18.10
N VAL A 40 -1.05 15.62 -19.33
CA VAL A 40 -0.84 14.22 -19.69
C VAL A 40 0.53 14.11 -20.38
N PRO A 41 1.53 13.44 -19.77
CA PRO A 41 2.84 13.28 -20.39
C PRO A 41 2.80 12.37 -21.64
N PRO A 42 3.82 12.46 -22.52
CA PRO A 42 3.94 11.60 -23.68
C PRO A 42 3.88 10.10 -23.32
N PRO A 43 3.35 9.24 -24.21
CA PRO A 43 3.22 7.80 -23.98
C PRO A 43 4.51 7.11 -23.52
N GLU A 44 5.65 7.52 -24.08
CA GLU A 44 6.96 6.94 -23.82
C GLU A 44 7.36 7.18 -22.35
N LEU A 45 7.23 8.42 -21.88
CA LEU A 45 7.53 8.77 -20.50
C LEU A 45 6.61 8.05 -19.52
N ARG A 46 5.32 7.90 -19.88
CA ARG A 46 4.37 7.14 -19.07
C ARG A 46 4.76 5.66 -18.96
N SER A 47 5.22 5.05 -20.05
CA SER A 47 5.68 3.65 -20.04
C SER A 47 6.90 3.47 -19.16
N THR A 48 7.92 4.32 -19.32
CA THR A 48 9.15 4.24 -18.52
C THR A 48 8.86 4.46 -17.03
N PHE A 49 8.02 5.44 -16.70
CA PHE A 49 7.62 5.66 -15.32
C PHE A 49 6.83 4.46 -14.75
N ASP A 50 5.90 3.89 -15.52
CA ASP A 50 5.09 2.76 -15.08
C ASP A 50 5.95 1.51 -14.84
N GLU A 51 6.96 1.24 -15.68
CA GLU A 51 7.92 0.15 -15.47
C GLU A 51 8.67 0.28 -14.13
N ILE A 52 9.14 1.48 -13.80
CA ILE A 52 9.86 1.73 -12.55
C ILE A 52 8.89 1.65 -11.35
N ALA A 53 7.75 2.34 -11.44
CA ALA A 53 6.78 2.38 -10.35
C ALA A 53 6.19 1.01 -10.06
N ARG A 54 5.90 0.22 -11.09
CA ARG A 54 5.33 -1.12 -10.96
C ARG A 54 6.24 -2.06 -10.17
N GLN A 55 7.55 -2.05 -10.42
CA GLN A 55 8.48 -2.87 -9.65
C GLN A 55 8.45 -2.58 -8.15
N ILE A 56 8.25 -1.31 -7.77
CA ILE A 56 8.14 -0.92 -6.37
C ILE A 56 6.79 -1.33 -5.81
N LEU A 57 5.71 -1.03 -6.54
CA LEU A 57 4.34 -1.34 -6.13
C LEU A 57 4.10 -2.84 -5.95
N ASP A 58 4.66 -3.67 -6.83
CA ASP A 58 4.51 -5.13 -6.78
C ASP A 58 5.21 -5.74 -5.57
N ARG A 59 6.26 -5.09 -5.04
CA ARG A 59 7.00 -5.55 -3.84
C ARG A 59 6.30 -5.21 -2.53
N ILE A 60 5.44 -4.19 -2.50
CA ILE A 60 4.79 -3.71 -1.27
C ILE A 60 3.91 -4.79 -0.62
N PRO A 61 3.00 -5.48 -1.35
CA PRO A 61 2.16 -6.52 -0.76
C PRO A 61 2.98 -7.65 -0.15
N ASP A 62 4.00 -8.14 -0.86
CA ASP A 62 4.84 -9.24 -0.40
C ASP A 62 5.58 -8.85 0.88
N ALA A 63 6.21 -7.68 0.91
CA ALA A 63 6.87 -7.17 2.09
C ALA A 63 5.90 -7.02 3.28
N TYR A 64 4.69 -6.51 3.02
CA TYR A 64 3.65 -6.36 4.04
C TYR A 64 3.21 -7.71 4.63
N PHE A 65 2.92 -8.71 3.79
CA PHE A 65 2.48 -10.03 4.25
C PHE A 65 3.60 -10.81 4.95
N GLN A 66 4.84 -10.70 4.46
CA GLN A 66 6.00 -11.28 5.12
C GLN A 66 6.20 -10.67 6.50
N ASN A 67 6.17 -9.33 6.61
CA ASN A 67 6.32 -8.65 7.89
C ASN A 67 5.23 -9.05 8.89
N ARG A 68 3.98 -9.12 8.43
CA ARG A 68 2.84 -9.56 9.26
C ARG A 68 3.00 -11.01 9.74
N THR A 69 3.47 -11.90 8.86
CA THR A 69 3.74 -13.30 9.21
C THR A 69 4.86 -13.41 10.25
N LEU A 70 5.97 -12.67 10.06
CA LEU A 70 7.09 -12.64 11.00
C LEU A 70 6.68 -12.08 12.37
N ALA A 71 5.87 -11.01 12.39
CA ALA A 71 5.35 -10.45 13.63
C ALA A 71 4.46 -11.47 14.37
N SER A 72 3.56 -12.15 13.66
CA SER A 72 2.71 -13.19 14.24
C SER A 72 3.51 -14.38 14.78
N LEU A 73 4.54 -14.83 14.06
CA LEU A 73 5.45 -15.88 14.51
C LEU A 73 6.21 -15.45 15.77
N ARG A 74 6.75 -14.23 15.80
CA ARG A 74 7.39 -13.66 16.99
C ARG A 74 6.44 -13.69 18.17
N ASP A 75 5.23 -13.13 18.03
CA ASP A 75 4.29 -13.00 19.14
C ASP A 75 3.80 -14.37 19.65
N THR A 76 3.78 -15.38 18.78
CA THR A 76 3.43 -16.77 19.15
C THR A 76 4.58 -17.50 19.85
N LEU A 77 5.81 -17.28 19.40
CA LEU A 77 6.98 -18.05 19.84
C LEU A 77 7.69 -17.42 21.03
N LEU A 78 7.80 -16.09 21.09
CA LEU A 78 8.54 -15.39 22.14
C LEU A 78 8.05 -15.77 23.55
N PRO A 79 6.72 -15.79 23.84
CA PRO A 79 6.24 -16.16 25.16
C PRO A 79 6.61 -17.61 25.54
N LYS A 80 6.56 -18.54 24.59
CA LYS A 80 6.83 -19.98 24.78
C LYS A 80 8.32 -20.30 24.92
N LEU A 81 9.17 -19.48 24.28
CA LEU A 81 10.62 -19.58 24.40
C LEU A 81 11.11 -18.96 25.73
N ILE A 82 10.52 -17.84 26.15
CA ILE A 82 10.83 -17.19 27.44
C ILE A 82 10.36 -18.04 28.63
N SER A 83 9.19 -18.69 28.52
CA SER A 83 8.68 -19.58 29.57
C SER A 83 9.45 -20.92 29.68
N GLY A 84 10.30 -21.24 28.69
CA GLY A 84 11.02 -22.50 28.61
C GLY A 84 10.15 -23.70 28.22
N GLU A 85 8.86 -23.50 27.93
CA GLU A 85 7.95 -24.57 27.45
C GLU A 85 8.40 -25.15 26.11
N ARG A 86 9.12 -24.37 25.29
CA ARG A 86 9.74 -24.85 24.05
C ARG A 86 11.21 -24.46 23.98
N ARG A 87 12.06 -25.38 23.53
CA ARG A 87 13.45 -25.06 23.18
C ARG A 87 13.51 -24.56 21.74
N VAL A 88 14.53 -23.76 21.42
CA VAL A 88 14.73 -23.17 20.08
C VAL A 88 14.72 -24.25 18.97
N LYS A 89 15.33 -25.41 19.22
CA LYS A 89 15.35 -26.55 18.28
C LYS A 89 13.95 -27.08 17.92
N ASP A 90 12.99 -26.99 18.84
CA ASP A 90 11.62 -27.44 18.60
C ASP A 90 10.83 -26.41 17.77
N ALA A 91 11.10 -25.12 17.97
CA ALA A 91 10.52 -24.04 17.17
C ALA A 91 11.04 -24.06 15.72
N GLU A 92 12.34 -24.32 15.51
CA GLU A 92 12.96 -24.45 14.19
C GLU A 92 12.33 -25.60 13.36
N ARG A 93 12.06 -26.74 13.99
CA ARG A 93 11.37 -27.87 13.34
C ARG A 93 9.94 -27.55 12.91
N MET A 94 9.23 -26.69 13.64
CA MET A 94 7.85 -26.29 13.29
C MET A 94 7.80 -25.31 12.12
N ILE A 95 8.83 -24.47 11.95
CA ILE A 95 8.91 -23.49 10.86
C ILE A 95 9.48 -24.12 9.57
N GLY A 96 9.97 -25.37 9.63
CA GLY A 96 10.46 -26.08 8.44
C GLY A 96 11.87 -25.67 8.00
N ASN A 97 12.63 -24.97 8.84
CA ASN A 97 14.06 -24.79 8.62
C ASN A 97 14.77 -26.12 8.90
N LYS A 98 14.84 -27.00 7.89
CA LYS A 98 15.90 -27.99 7.81
C LYS A 98 17.14 -27.28 7.30
N SER A 99 18.13 -27.11 8.19
CA SER A 99 19.53 -26.89 7.79
C SER A 99 20.00 -27.97 6.82
#